data_AF-A0A2H4U7G1-F1
#
_entry.id   AF-A0A2H4U7G1-F1
#
_cell.length_a   1.000
_cell.length_b   1.000
_cell.length_c   1.000
_cell.angle_alpha   90.00
_cell.angle_beta   90.00
_cell.angle_gamma   90.00
#
_symmetry.space_group_name_H-M   'P 1'
#
loop_
_entity.id
_entity.type
_entity.pdbx_description
1 polymer ?
#
loop_
_entity_poly.entity_id
_entity_poly.type
_entity_poly.pdbx_seq_one_letter_code
_entity_poly.pdbx_strand_id
1 'polypeptide(L)'
;MIVQEFYYDEKIFLTIVHENMDEDVKNRNIDDSININEHIISFNESYVDEFNLDDNDYLFIEGFLDCNNEKNPYKDYCAFYKEFADLNYDNPFEDNSPTLPLKEYNLLSNFIKEYANYNFTKCSFGNVLFFSPIKIKAEFYLDYPSYFKIMGDDVRGNAFVKFKVNEIILESQIIEDIFDGQKILSKCDWNNCEIEIYDGNELLYKNHHNLIRNIDLKVNMNTENFKVKLKKSEKQFSLSPSNYESFTNNEIKPLDVISSYLTDETNFYSNFINVEKDNCTFLRKNEREKAYDLFDNLLRNSGDVWIFDPYFFDENSFGVITDFLMFFINNNHRKHIVFSKYFSSFENFKNQLNSSELAFFKDFGFSKVDFIESPERFHDRFIFFVSKNKIEGFQLGTSINSFGENYSNIIKLSPFCCHYIFKILMEDIVSENIFKICD
;
A
#
# COMPACT_ATOMS: atom_id res chain seq x y z
N MET A 1 19.11 -25.56 15.78
CA MET A 1 18.41 -24.42 15.13
C MET A 1 19.47 -23.54 14.48
N ILE A 2 19.16 -22.91 13.34
CA ILE A 2 20.02 -21.85 12.81
C ILE A 2 19.48 -20.52 13.32
N VAL A 3 20.35 -19.71 13.90
CA VAL A 3 20.02 -18.38 14.42
C VAL A 3 20.79 -17.38 13.59
N GLN A 4 20.06 -16.41 13.07
CA GLN A 4 20.55 -15.30 12.28
C GLN A 4 20.29 -14.01 13.04
N GLU A 5 21.34 -13.31 13.41
CA GLU A 5 21.27 -12.07 14.16
C GLU A 5 21.81 -10.92 13.32
N PHE A 6 21.05 -9.84 13.28
CA PHE A 6 21.43 -8.60 12.61
C PHE A 6 21.67 -7.50 13.63
N TYR A 7 22.80 -6.83 13.49
CA TYR A 7 23.30 -5.84 14.42
C TYR A 7 23.42 -4.48 13.74
N TYR A 8 23.15 -3.42 14.51
CA TYR A 8 23.40 -2.03 14.17
C TYR A 8 24.33 -1.45 15.23
N ASP A 9 25.56 -1.10 14.85
CA ASP A 9 26.60 -0.62 15.77
C ASP A 9 26.67 -1.47 17.06
N GLU A 10 26.77 -2.79 16.88
CA GLU A 10 26.87 -3.79 17.95
C GLU A 10 25.56 -4.07 18.74
N LYS A 11 24.44 -3.41 18.43
CA LYS A 11 23.12 -3.72 19.01
C LYS A 11 22.29 -4.61 18.09
N ILE A 12 21.84 -5.76 18.59
CA ILE A 12 20.91 -6.64 17.85
C ILE A 12 19.61 -5.88 17.61
N PHE A 13 19.16 -5.82 16.35
CA PHE A 13 17.87 -5.20 16.00
C PHE A 13 16.91 -6.16 15.30
N LEU A 14 17.35 -7.36 14.93
CA LEU A 14 16.49 -8.40 14.36
C LEU A 14 17.15 -9.77 14.61
N THR A 15 16.34 -10.72 15.07
CA THR A 15 16.75 -12.12 15.20
C THR A 15 15.80 -13.01 14.42
N ILE A 16 16.35 -13.88 13.58
CA ILE A 16 15.60 -14.88 12.81
C ILE A 16 16.10 -16.27 13.22
N VAL A 17 15.19 -17.11 13.66
CA VAL A 17 15.45 -18.49 14.09
C VAL A 17 14.79 -19.45 13.12
N HIS A 18 15.60 -20.33 12.53
CA HIS A 18 15.15 -21.41 11.67
C HIS A 18 15.19 -22.73 12.43
N GLU A 19 14.00 -23.29 12.64
CA GLU A 19 13.79 -24.59 13.29
C GLU A 19 13.75 -25.72 12.26
N ASN A 20 13.95 -26.96 12.72
CA ASN A 20 13.82 -28.19 11.89
C ASN A 20 14.64 -28.20 10.58
N MET A 21 15.77 -27.49 10.58
CA MET A 21 16.72 -27.47 9.47
C MET A 21 17.49 -28.81 9.38
N ASP A 22 18.00 -29.12 8.18
CA ASP A 22 18.78 -30.34 7.91
C ASP A 22 20.03 -30.47 8.78
N GLU A 23 20.46 -31.69 9.10
CA GLU A 23 21.59 -31.91 10.03
C GLU A 23 22.94 -31.39 9.52
N ASP A 24 23.08 -31.19 8.22
CA ASP A 24 24.29 -30.69 7.57
C ASP A 24 24.59 -29.22 7.93
N VAL A 25 23.62 -28.48 8.47
CA VAL A 25 23.79 -27.09 8.90
C VAL A 25 24.47 -26.92 10.26
N LYS A 26 24.71 -28.00 11.02
CA LYS A 26 25.24 -27.96 12.41
C LYS A 26 26.59 -27.26 12.57
N ASN A 27 27.38 -27.17 11.50
CA ASN A 27 28.70 -26.53 11.52
C ASN A 27 28.72 -25.16 10.81
N ARG A 28 27.55 -24.62 10.41
CA ARG A 28 27.49 -23.32 9.75
C ARG A 28 27.77 -22.21 10.75
N ASN A 29 28.73 -21.38 10.38
CA ASN A 29 29.01 -20.11 11.01
C ASN A 29 29.36 -19.12 9.89
N ILE A 30 28.57 -18.07 9.74
CA ILE A 30 28.75 -17.05 8.71
C ILE A 30 28.71 -15.70 9.40
N ASP A 31 29.71 -14.88 9.14
CA ASP A 31 29.77 -13.50 9.61
C ASP A 31 30.01 -12.59 8.41
N ASP A 32 29.25 -11.51 8.30
CA ASP A 32 29.49 -10.46 7.31
C ASP A 32 29.07 -9.08 7.84
N SER A 33 29.54 -8.02 7.18
CA SER A 33 29.16 -6.65 7.55
C SER A 33 29.18 -5.70 6.35
N ILE A 34 28.31 -4.71 6.42
CA ILE A 34 28.27 -3.59 5.48
C ILE A 34 28.32 -2.27 6.24
N ASN A 35 28.86 -1.25 5.59
CA ASN A 35 28.80 0.12 6.10
C ASN A 35 27.61 0.85 5.47
N ILE A 36 26.74 1.41 6.30
CA ILE A 36 25.68 2.31 5.87
C ILE A 36 25.93 3.67 6.54
N ASN A 37 26.44 4.63 5.74
CA ASN A 37 26.94 5.93 6.22
C ASN A 37 28.10 5.76 7.24
N GLU A 38 27.92 6.25 8.47
CA GLU A 38 28.91 6.15 9.56
C GLU A 38 28.70 4.91 10.45
N HIS A 39 27.69 4.09 10.14
CA HIS A 39 27.26 2.96 10.96
C HIS A 39 27.60 1.62 10.31
N ILE A 40 27.87 0.63 11.16
CA ILE A 40 28.17 -0.74 10.76
C ILE A 40 26.92 -1.59 10.97
N ILE A 41 26.45 -2.23 9.89
CA ILE A 41 25.48 -3.31 9.97
C ILE A 41 26.26 -4.62 9.90
N SER A 42 26.06 -5.52 10.86
CA SER A 42 26.67 -6.85 10.80
C SER A 42 25.62 -7.95 10.91
N PHE A 43 25.95 -9.08 10.32
CA PHE A 43 25.19 -10.32 10.30
C PHE A 43 26.03 -11.42 10.93
N ASN A 44 25.41 -12.22 11.79
CA ASN A 44 25.96 -13.46 12.33
C ASN A 44 24.95 -14.59 12.13
N GLU A 45 25.39 -15.69 11.53
CA GLU A 45 24.67 -16.96 11.48
C GLU A 45 25.39 -17.98 12.36
N SER A 46 24.66 -18.61 13.27
CA SER A 46 25.20 -19.69 14.10
C SER A 46 24.20 -20.82 14.28
N TYR A 47 24.72 -22.02 14.55
CA TYR A 47 23.90 -23.13 15.01
C TYR A 47 23.85 -23.16 16.54
N VAL A 48 22.64 -23.27 17.09
CA VAL A 48 22.41 -23.48 18.52
C VAL A 48 21.51 -24.69 18.74
N ASP A 49 21.74 -25.45 19.80
CA ASP A 49 20.85 -26.58 20.15
C ASP A 49 19.49 -26.08 20.63
N GLU A 50 19.48 -25.04 21.47
CA GLU A 50 18.30 -24.38 22.00
C GLU A 50 18.48 -22.86 21.93
N PHE A 51 17.41 -22.14 21.58
CA PHE A 51 17.37 -20.68 21.59
C PHE A 51 16.49 -20.21 22.75
N ASN A 52 17.04 -19.37 23.62
CA ASN A 52 16.30 -18.78 24.74
C ASN A 52 15.89 -17.37 24.37
N LEU A 53 14.59 -17.10 24.41
CA LEU A 53 14.06 -15.75 24.28
C LEU A 53 14.30 -14.98 25.58
N ASP A 54 14.68 -13.72 25.49
CA ASP A 54 14.81 -12.85 26.65
C ASP A 54 13.45 -12.56 27.30
N ASP A 55 13.45 -12.26 28.61
CA ASP A 55 12.26 -11.92 29.40
C ASP A 55 11.77 -10.48 29.11
N ASN A 56 11.32 -10.21 27.89
CA ASN A 56 10.66 -8.94 27.52
C ASN A 56 9.14 -9.11 27.32
N ASP A 57 8.40 -8.02 27.46
CA ASP A 57 6.96 -7.95 27.19
C ASP A 57 6.69 -7.91 25.67
N TYR A 58 6.81 -9.07 25.02
CA TYR A 58 6.52 -9.22 23.60
C TYR A 58 5.02 -9.36 23.30
N LEU A 59 4.59 -8.79 22.17
CA LEU A 59 3.36 -9.22 21.51
C LEU A 59 3.64 -10.52 20.75
N PHE A 60 2.88 -11.57 21.06
CA PHE A 60 3.04 -12.88 20.42
C PHE A 60 2.07 -13.06 19.26
N ILE A 61 2.62 -13.46 18.11
CA ILE A 61 1.87 -13.80 16.90
C ILE A 61 2.31 -15.19 16.44
N GLU A 62 1.37 -16.08 16.17
CA GLU A 62 1.64 -17.40 15.57
C GLU A 62 0.72 -17.68 14.39
N GLY A 63 1.21 -18.44 13.41
CA GLY A 63 0.40 -18.80 12.25
C GLY A 63 1.11 -19.65 11.20
N PHE A 64 0.42 -19.81 10.09
CA PHE A 64 0.90 -20.53 8.91
C PHE A 64 1.15 -19.55 7.76
N LEU A 65 2.30 -19.68 7.11
CA LEU A 65 2.68 -18.93 5.93
C LEU A 65 2.73 -19.87 4.72
N ASP A 66 1.94 -19.59 3.69
CA ASP A 66 2.08 -20.28 2.41
C ASP A 66 3.38 -19.88 1.69
N CYS A 67 3.77 -20.62 0.65
CA CYS A 67 5.02 -20.40 -0.08
C CYS A 67 5.08 -19.05 -0.82
N ASN A 68 3.94 -18.38 -1.04
CA ASN A 68 3.86 -17.09 -1.72
C ASN A 68 3.73 -15.92 -0.73
N ASN A 69 3.65 -16.18 0.57
CA ASN A 69 3.54 -15.15 1.58
C ASN A 69 4.84 -14.35 1.67
N GLU A 70 4.75 -13.02 1.67
CA GLU A 70 5.92 -12.12 1.65
C GLU A 70 6.81 -12.23 2.89
N LYS A 71 6.27 -12.70 4.04
CA LYS A 71 7.07 -12.97 5.24
C LYS A 71 7.84 -14.28 5.18
N ASN A 72 7.44 -15.21 4.32
CA ASN A 72 8.01 -16.55 4.31
C ASN A 72 9.41 -16.53 3.66
N PRO A 73 10.49 -16.85 4.40
CA PRO A 73 11.82 -16.88 3.84
C PRO A 73 12.05 -18.09 2.91
N TYR A 74 11.14 -19.07 2.87
CA TYR A 74 11.27 -20.25 2.03
C TYR A 74 10.41 -20.13 0.77
N LYS A 75 11.06 -19.97 -0.38
CA LYS A 75 10.37 -19.81 -1.68
C LYS A 75 9.56 -21.03 -2.09
N ASP A 76 10.06 -22.22 -1.76
CA ASP A 76 9.48 -23.47 -2.25
C ASP A 76 8.67 -24.21 -1.18
N TYR A 77 8.62 -23.72 0.05
CA TYR A 77 8.03 -24.42 1.19
C TYR A 77 7.09 -23.50 1.94
N CYS A 78 6.01 -24.06 2.48
CA CYS A 78 5.23 -23.38 3.50
C CYS A 78 6.00 -23.38 4.82
N ALA A 79 5.61 -22.53 5.76
CA ALA A 79 6.25 -22.47 7.07
C ALA A 79 5.26 -22.24 8.20
N PHE A 80 5.52 -22.87 9.34
CA PHE A 80 5.02 -22.37 10.60
C PHE A 80 5.82 -21.14 11.02
N TYR A 81 5.11 -20.16 11.56
CA TYR A 81 5.64 -18.86 11.90
C TYR A 81 5.28 -18.50 13.32
N LYS A 82 6.26 -18.00 14.07
CA LYS A 82 6.03 -17.31 15.34
C LYS A 82 6.80 -16.01 15.34
N GLU A 83 6.22 -14.97 15.90
CA GLU A 83 6.82 -13.65 16.02
C GLU A 83 6.60 -13.12 17.42
N PHE A 84 7.71 -12.73 18.04
CA PHE A 84 7.75 -12.01 19.29
C PHE A 84 8.07 -10.57 18.94
N ALA A 85 7.02 -9.75 18.82
CA ALA A 85 7.12 -8.36 18.43
C ALA A 85 7.38 -7.48 19.65
N ASP A 86 8.52 -6.77 19.66
CA ASP A 86 8.87 -5.87 20.75
C ASP A 86 8.23 -4.50 20.50
N LEU A 87 7.12 -4.24 21.21
CA LEU A 87 6.39 -2.98 21.07
C LEU A 87 7.12 -1.78 21.68
N ASN A 88 8.14 -2.03 22.52
CA ASN A 88 8.89 -1.00 23.22
C ASN A 88 10.33 -0.91 22.72
N TYR A 89 10.67 -1.58 21.61
CA TYR A 89 12.01 -1.53 21.07
C TYR A 89 12.30 -0.10 20.60
N ASP A 90 13.21 0.58 21.30
CA ASP A 90 13.78 1.84 20.87
C ASP A 90 14.54 1.57 19.58
N ASN A 91 13.86 1.79 18.46
CA ASN A 91 14.44 1.71 17.13
C ASN A 91 15.75 2.51 17.16
N PRO A 92 16.92 1.89 16.92
CA PRO A 92 18.20 2.59 17.06
C PRO A 92 18.36 3.75 16.06
N PHE A 93 17.43 3.85 15.11
CA PHE A 93 17.31 4.94 14.15
C PHE A 93 16.36 6.09 14.59
N GLU A 94 15.72 6.00 15.76
CA GLU A 94 14.68 6.94 16.22
C GLU A 94 15.12 7.95 17.28
N ASP A 95 16.34 7.87 17.82
CA ASP A 95 16.89 8.92 18.70
C ASP A 95 17.06 10.23 17.89
N ASN A 96 15.97 11.01 17.84
CA ASN A 96 15.72 12.30 17.18
C ASN A 96 15.01 12.33 15.81
N SER A 97 14.63 11.19 15.20
CA SER A 97 13.94 11.09 13.90
C SER A 97 14.64 11.74 12.68
N PRO A 98 14.51 11.19 11.45
CA PRO A 98 13.53 10.21 11.05
C PRO A 98 14.18 8.85 10.75
N THR A 99 13.35 7.81 10.75
CA THR A 99 13.49 6.59 9.93
C THR A 99 14.66 6.65 8.94
N LEU A 100 15.57 5.66 8.98
CA LEU A 100 16.59 5.39 7.96
C LEU A 100 16.16 5.97 6.61
N PRO A 101 16.90 6.92 6.01
CA PRO A 101 16.49 7.47 4.74
C PRO A 101 16.33 6.33 3.73
N LEU A 102 15.40 6.48 2.79
CA LEU A 102 14.89 5.35 1.98
C LEU A 102 16.01 4.54 1.29
N LYS A 103 17.10 5.21 0.91
CA LYS A 103 18.26 4.57 0.28
C LYS A 103 18.98 3.65 1.25
N GLU A 104 19.20 4.09 2.48
CA GLU A 104 19.83 3.35 3.56
C GLU A 104 18.94 2.21 4.02
N TYR A 105 17.64 2.44 4.14
CA TYR A 105 16.68 1.37 4.41
C TYR A 105 16.71 0.31 3.31
N ASN A 106 16.76 0.71 2.03
CA ASN A 106 16.89 -0.23 0.92
C ASN A 106 18.17 -1.05 1.00
N LEU A 107 19.30 -0.44 1.38
CA LEU A 107 20.56 -1.16 1.58
C LEU A 107 20.44 -2.18 2.72
N LEU A 108 19.85 -1.78 3.85
CA LEU A 108 19.60 -2.67 4.98
C LEU A 108 18.66 -3.83 4.60
N SER A 109 17.54 -3.51 3.95
CA SER A 109 16.54 -4.50 3.53
C SER A 109 17.12 -5.47 2.51
N ASN A 110 17.94 -4.99 1.57
CA ASN A 110 18.65 -5.85 0.61
C ASN A 110 19.67 -6.76 1.30
N PHE A 111 20.41 -6.24 2.29
CA PHE A 111 21.38 -7.03 3.06
C PHE A 111 20.68 -8.15 3.85
N ILE A 112 19.58 -7.85 4.53
CA ILE A 112 18.78 -8.86 5.24
C ILE A 112 18.20 -9.87 4.26
N LYS A 113 17.69 -9.42 3.11
CA LYS A 113 17.14 -10.29 2.08
C LYS A 113 18.19 -11.18 1.43
N GLU A 114 19.43 -10.73 1.31
CA GLU A 114 20.53 -11.53 0.78
C GLU A 114 20.84 -12.73 1.67
N TYR A 115 20.86 -12.52 2.99
CA TYR A 115 21.25 -13.55 3.97
C TYR A 115 20.10 -14.42 4.49
N ALA A 116 18.94 -13.82 4.74
CA ALA A 116 17.78 -14.49 5.32
C ALA A 116 16.68 -14.81 4.30
N ASN A 117 16.76 -14.27 3.07
CA ASN A 117 15.65 -14.23 2.11
C ASN A 117 14.34 -13.68 2.73
N TYR A 118 14.46 -12.90 3.80
CA TYR A 118 13.37 -12.27 4.52
C TYR A 118 13.15 -10.84 4.02
N ASN A 119 11.91 -10.46 3.77
CA ASN A 119 11.58 -9.09 3.40
C ASN A 119 11.46 -8.24 4.67
N PHE A 120 12.50 -7.48 4.98
CA PHE A 120 12.54 -6.65 6.17
C PHE A 120 11.54 -5.48 6.12
N THR A 121 10.78 -5.26 7.21
CA THR A 121 9.89 -4.11 7.40
C THR A 121 10.33 -3.26 8.59
N LYS A 122 9.86 -2.01 8.67
CA LYS A 122 10.05 -1.18 9.88
C LYS A 122 9.50 -1.83 11.15
N CYS A 123 8.51 -2.72 11.01
CA CYS A 123 7.88 -3.40 12.14
C CYS A 123 8.73 -4.56 12.66
N SER A 124 9.74 -4.99 11.89
CA SER A 124 10.65 -6.07 12.25
C SER A 124 11.73 -5.66 13.26
N PHE A 125 11.90 -4.36 13.55
CA PHE A 125 12.89 -3.89 14.52
C PHE A 125 12.58 -4.40 15.92
N GLY A 126 13.58 -5.01 16.57
CA GLY A 126 13.46 -5.62 17.90
C GLY A 126 12.81 -6.99 17.92
N ASN A 127 12.26 -7.44 16.80
CA ASN A 127 11.49 -8.69 16.77
C ASN A 127 12.40 -9.91 16.73
N VAL A 128 11.89 -10.98 17.34
CA VAL A 128 12.43 -12.32 17.18
C VAL A 128 11.44 -13.15 16.37
N LEU A 129 11.88 -13.62 15.22
CA LEU A 129 11.06 -14.35 14.24
C LEU A 129 11.48 -15.82 14.21
N PHE A 130 10.54 -16.73 14.38
CA PHE A 130 10.77 -18.17 14.23
C PHE A 130 10.08 -18.66 12.97
N PHE A 131 10.83 -19.41 12.17
CA PHE A 131 10.34 -20.09 10.99
C PHE A 131 10.67 -21.56 11.07
N SER A 132 9.65 -22.40 10.89
CA SER A 132 9.81 -23.86 10.81
C SER A 132 9.30 -24.29 9.44
N PRO A 133 10.18 -24.62 8.48
CA PRO A 133 9.78 -24.99 7.13
C PRO A 133 9.03 -26.32 7.15
N ILE A 134 8.00 -26.42 6.31
CA ILE A 134 7.24 -27.65 6.11
C ILE A 134 7.64 -28.18 4.74
N LYS A 135 8.40 -29.27 4.70
CA LYS A 135 9.03 -29.82 3.49
C LYS A 135 8.02 -30.60 2.64
N ILE A 136 7.04 -29.87 2.10
CA ILE A 136 6.04 -30.37 1.15
C ILE A 136 6.06 -29.47 -0.09
N LYS A 137 6.10 -30.08 -1.27
CA LYS A 137 5.96 -29.40 -2.57
C LYS A 137 4.95 -30.12 -3.46
N ALA A 138 4.35 -29.38 -4.39
CA ALA A 138 3.59 -29.97 -5.49
C ALA A 138 4.35 -29.79 -6.81
N GLU A 139 4.71 -30.89 -7.47
CA GLU A 139 5.35 -30.88 -8.78
C GLU A 139 4.33 -31.15 -9.89
N PHE A 140 4.31 -30.29 -10.90
CA PHE A 140 3.32 -30.31 -11.97
C PHE A 140 3.88 -30.93 -13.25
N TYR A 141 3.10 -31.82 -13.85
CA TYR A 141 3.48 -32.56 -15.05
C TYR A 141 2.43 -32.33 -16.15
N LEU A 142 2.87 -31.73 -17.26
CA LEU A 142 2.01 -31.25 -18.34
C LEU A 142 1.68 -32.30 -19.41
N ASP A 143 2.14 -33.54 -19.23
CA ASP A 143 1.76 -34.67 -20.09
C ASP A 143 0.23 -34.82 -20.14
N TYR A 144 -0.31 -35.44 -21.19
CA TYR A 144 -1.74 -35.72 -21.27
C TYR A 144 -2.04 -37.17 -20.82
N PRO A 145 -2.91 -37.38 -19.81
CA PRO A 145 -3.60 -36.38 -19.00
C PRO A 145 -2.67 -35.72 -17.97
N SER A 146 -2.90 -34.44 -17.71
CA SER A 146 -2.05 -33.64 -16.81
C SER A 146 -2.28 -34.01 -15.36
N TYR A 147 -1.20 -34.02 -14.60
CA TYR A 147 -1.19 -34.48 -13.22
C TYR A 147 -0.19 -33.69 -12.39
N PHE A 148 -0.27 -33.83 -11.07
CA PHE A 148 0.79 -33.36 -10.18
C PHE A 148 1.14 -34.45 -9.17
N LYS A 149 2.31 -34.32 -8.55
CA LYS A 149 2.74 -35.16 -7.42
C LYS A 149 2.92 -34.31 -6.18
N ILE A 150 2.51 -34.83 -5.05
CA ILE A 150 2.84 -34.27 -3.73
C ILE A 150 4.15 -34.93 -3.29
N MET A 151 5.15 -34.11 -2.98
CA MET A 151 6.52 -34.55 -2.70
C MET A 151 7.03 -33.96 -1.39
N GLY A 152 7.91 -34.67 -0.70
CA GLY A 152 8.73 -34.17 0.41
C GLY A 152 8.60 -34.94 1.73
N ASP A 153 9.53 -34.67 2.64
CA ASP A 153 9.73 -35.45 3.87
C ASP A 153 8.57 -35.31 4.88
N ASP A 154 7.84 -34.19 4.83
CA ASP A 154 6.75 -33.88 5.75
C ASP A 154 5.36 -34.32 5.24
N VAL A 155 5.30 -34.97 4.07
CA VAL A 155 4.01 -35.36 3.44
C VAL A 155 3.27 -36.38 4.31
N ARG A 156 2.12 -35.96 4.84
CA ARG A 156 1.19 -36.77 5.64
C ARG A 156 -0.21 -36.14 5.65
N GLY A 157 -1.19 -36.87 6.19
CA GLY A 157 -2.56 -36.38 6.37
C GLY A 157 -3.42 -36.46 5.11
N ASN A 158 -4.33 -35.52 4.94
CA ASN A 158 -5.33 -35.51 3.88
C ASN A 158 -5.17 -34.29 2.96
N ALA A 159 -5.23 -34.50 1.64
CA ALA A 159 -5.18 -33.42 0.66
C ALA A 159 -6.59 -33.09 0.13
N PHE A 160 -6.93 -31.81 0.13
CA PHE A 160 -8.10 -31.24 -0.51
C PHE A 160 -7.65 -30.53 -1.78
N VAL A 161 -8.08 -31.05 -2.92
CA VAL A 161 -7.63 -30.58 -4.24
C VAL A 161 -8.83 -30.07 -5.01
N LYS A 162 -8.78 -28.83 -5.50
CA LYS A 162 -9.77 -28.28 -6.43
C LYS A 162 -9.12 -28.05 -7.78
N PHE A 163 -9.61 -28.75 -8.80
CA PHE A 163 -9.19 -28.54 -10.18
C PHE A 163 -10.05 -27.47 -10.83
N LYS A 164 -9.40 -26.51 -11.50
CA LYS A 164 -10.04 -25.33 -12.05
C LYS A 164 -9.66 -25.09 -13.51
N VAL A 165 -10.55 -24.37 -14.20
CA VAL A 165 -10.22 -23.60 -15.40
C VAL A 165 -10.42 -22.12 -15.08
N ASN A 166 -9.31 -21.37 -15.03
CA ASN A 166 -9.25 -20.02 -14.48
C ASN A 166 -9.83 -20.03 -13.04
N GLU A 167 -10.89 -19.28 -12.79
CA GLU A 167 -11.57 -19.22 -11.48
C GLU A 167 -12.71 -20.24 -11.32
N ILE A 168 -13.05 -21.00 -12.37
CA ILE A 168 -14.17 -21.94 -12.34
C ILE A 168 -13.70 -23.30 -11.82
N ILE A 169 -14.26 -23.76 -10.70
CA ILE A 169 -14.01 -25.09 -10.14
C ILE A 169 -14.76 -26.14 -10.98
N LEU A 170 -14.01 -27.09 -11.55
CA LEU A 170 -14.56 -28.19 -12.35
C LEU A 170 -14.70 -29.48 -11.55
N GLU A 171 -13.71 -29.76 -10.70
CA GLU A 171 -13.68 -30.96 -9.86
C GLU A 171 -13.07 -30.63 -8.49
N SER A 172 -13.54 -31.30 -7.45
CA SER A 172 -12.92 -31.27 -6.12
C SER A 172 -12.71 -32.71 -5.64
N GLN A 173 -11.54 -32.99 -5.11
CA GLN A 173 -11.14 -34.29 -4.60
C GLN A 173 -10.65 -34.15 -3.16
N ILE A 174 -10.96 -35.15 -2.35
CA ILE A 174 -10.37 -35.36 -1.04
C ILE A 174 -9.56 -36.64 -1.18
N ILE A 175 -8.26 -36.56 -0.91
CA ILE A 175 -7.34 -37.70 -0.93
C ILE A 175 -6.93 -37.95 0.51
N GLU A 176 -7.35 -39.08 1.05
CA GLU A 176 -7.02 -39.51 2.40
C GLU A 176 -5.63 -40.17 2.44
N ASP A 177 -4.91 -39.99 3.55
CA ASP A 177 -3.62 -40.62 3.84
C ASP A 177 -2.57 -40.47 2.71
N ILE A 178 -2.27 -39.22 2.36
CA ILE A 178 -1.26 -38.92 1.33
C ILE A 178 0.15 -39.34 1.75
N PHE A 179 0.99 -39.64 0.75
CA PHE A 179 2.38 -40.05 0.95
C PHE A 179 3.30 -39.39 -0.09
N ASP A 180 4.60 -39.35 0.18
CA ASP A 180 5.61 -38.80 -0.72
C ASP A 180 5.59 -39.48 -2.10
N GLY A 181 5.55 -38.70 -3.17
CA GLY A 181 5.44 -39.21 -4.54
C GLY A 181 4.02 -39.48 -5.01
N GLN A 182 3.00 -39.25 -4.18
CA GLN A 182 1.61 -39.56 -4.51
C GLN A 182 1.15 -38.76 -5.75
N LYS A 183 0.74 -39.49 -6.79
CA LYS A 183 0.29 -38.92 -8.06
C LYS A 183 -1.20 -38.62 -8.02
N ILE A 184 -1.57 -37.37 -8.27
CA ILE A 184 -2.97 -36.92 -8.31
C ILE A 184 -3.39 -36.59 -9.74
N LEU A 185 -4.52 -37.16 -10.16
CA LEU A 185 -5.09 -37.03 -11.50
C LEU A 185 -6.50 -36.41 -11.43
N SER A 186 -6.79 -35.51 -12.36
CA SER A 186 -8.14 -34.97 -12.57
C SER A 186 -8.90 -35.80 -13.60
N LYS A 187 -10.23 -35.85 -13.48
CA LYS A 187 -11.13 -36.42 -14.50
C LYS A 187 -11.46 -35.41 -15.60
N CYS A 188 -11.23 -34.13 -15.35
CA CYS A 188 -11.46 -33.02 -16.27
C CYS A 188 -10.15 -32.36 -16.70
N ASP A 189 -10.12 -31.75 -17.88
CA ASP A 189 -9.04 -30.85 -18.27
C ASP A 189 -9.03 -29.61 -17.38
N TRP A 190 -7.84 -29.20 -16.95
CA TRP A 190 -7.65 -28.10 -16.00
C TRP A 190 -6.41 -27.25 -16.37
N ASN A 191 -6.39 -26.00 -15.90
CA ASN A 191 -5.26 -25.08 -16.01
C ASN A 191 -4.90 -24.38 -14.69
N ASN A 192 -5.56 -24.71 -13.58
CA ASN A 192 -5.26 -24.17 -12.26
C ASN A 192 -5.70 -25.22 -11.23
N CYS A 193 -5.00 -25.31 -10.11
CA CYS A 193 -5.50 -26.04 -8.96
C CYS A 193 -5.21 -25.32 -7.63
N GLU A 194 -6.09 -25.57 -6.67
CA GLU A 194 -5.86 -25.25 -5.27
C GLU A 194 -5.61 -26.55 -4.53
N ILE A 195 -4.57 -26.57 -3.70
CA ILE A 195 -4.20 -27.72 -2.89
C ILE A 195 -4.08 -27.24 -1.45
N GLU A 196 -4.81 -27.88 -0.55
CA GLU A 196 -4.65 -27.73 0.89
C GLU A 196 -4.38 -29.11 1.49
N ILE A 197 -3.36 -29.24 2.34
CA ILE A 197 -3.03 -30.49 3.03
C ILE A 197 -3.16 -30.27 4.52
N TYR A 198 -3.94 -31.12 5.18
CA TYR A 198 -4.16 -31.06 6.61
C TYR A 198 -3.74 -32.35 7.30
N ASP A 199 -3.11 -32.22 8.47
CA ASP A 199 -2.92 -33.31 9.41
C ASP A 199 -3.77 -33.03 10.66
N GLY A 200 -4.91 -33.70 10.77
CA GLY A 200 -5.94 -33.33 11.75
C GLY A 200 -6.48 -31.92 11.52
N ASN A 201 -6.19 -31.01 12.47
CA ASN A 201 -6.60 -29.60 12.40
C ASN A 201 -5.48 -28.67 11.93
N GLU A 202 -4.29 -29.20 11.67
CA GLU A 202 -3.10 -28.44 11.31
C GLU A 202 -2.98 -28.36 9.79
N LEU A 203 -2.84 -27.14 9.24
CA LEU A 203 -2.58 -26.92 7.82
C LEU A 203 -1.08 -27.07 7.58
N LEU A 204 -0.69 -28.05 6.76
CA LEU A 204 0.71 -28.35 6.43
C LEU A 204 1.14 -27.74 5.10
N TYR A 205 0.23 -27.60 4.17
CA TYR A 205 0.53 -27.05 2.85
C TYR A 205 -0.68 -26.35 2.28
N LYS A 206 -0.45 -25.19 1.68
CA LYS A 206 -1.45 -24.46 0.92
C LYS A 206 -0.80 -23.86 -0.30
N ASN A 207 -1.42 -24.06 -1.45
CA ASN A 207 -0.93 -23.47 -2.67
C ASN A 207 -2.08 -23.02 -3.59
N HIS A 208 -1.90 -21.82 -4.14
CA HIS A 208 -2.70 -21.24 -5.21
C HIS A 208 -1.82 -21.11 -6.46
N HIS A 209 -1.79 -22.13 -7.31
CA HIS A 209 -0.97 -22.10 -8.52
C HIS A 209 -1.79 -21.72 -9.75
N ASN A 210 -1.59 -20.50 -10.24
CA ASN A 210 -2.03 -20.14 -11.59
C ASN A 210 -1.12 -20.82 -12.63
N LEU A 211 -1.59 -21.88 -13.29
CA LEU A 211 -0.85 -22.55 -14.35
C LEU A 211 -1.23 -21.95 -15.71
N ILE A 212 -0.43 -21.01 -16.21
CA ILE A 212 -0.69 -20.36 -17.51
C ILE A 212 -0.45 -21.37 -18.63
N ARG A 213 -1.51 -22.07 -19.03
CA ARG A 213 -1.45 -23.10 -20.07
C ARG A 213 -1.59 -22.55 -21.49
N ASN A 214 -2.30 -21.43 -21.64
CA ASN A 214 -2.40 -20.60 -22.85
C ASN A 214 -2.99 -19.22 -22.47
N ILE A 215 -2.57 -18.16 -23.17
CA ILE A 215 -3.14 -16.82 -23.06
C ILE A 215 -4.02 -16.58 -24.29
N ASP A 216 -5.35 -16.59 -24.10
CA ASP A 216 -6.32 -16.19 -25.12
C ASP A 216 -6.95 -14.84 -24.75
N LEU A 217 -6.46 -13.76 -25.38
CA LEU A 217 -6.96 -12.41 -25.20
C LEU A 217 -8.20 -12.17 -26.08
N LYS A 218 -9.39 -12.21 -25.48
CA LYS A 218 -10.62 -11.65 -26.06
C LYS A 218 -10.97 -10.36 -25.35
N VAL A 219 -10.61 -9.24 -25.97
CA VAL A 219 -10.98 -7.89 -25.52
C VAL A 219 -12.35 -7.56 -26.11
N ASN A 220 -13.31 -7.14 -25.27
CA ASN A 220 -14.48 -6.42 -25.74
C ASN A 220 -14.93 -5.34 -24.75
N MET A 221 -15.35 -4.21 -25.33
CA MET A 221 -15.60 -2.91 -24.70
C MET A 221 -16.99 -2.76 -24.08
N ASN A 222 -17.00 -1.93 -23.02
CA ASN A 222 -18.03 -1.02 -22.49
C ASN A 222 -19.37 -1.58 -21.99
N THR A 223 -19.70 -1.18 -20.76
CA THR A 223 -21.07 -1.04 -20.26
C THR A 223 -21.29 0.37 -19.69
N GLU A 224 -22.45 0.93 -19.98
CA GLU A 224 -22.81 2.34 -19.80
C GLU A 224 -23.07 2.72 -18.34
N ASN A 225 -22.57 3.90 -17.99
CA ASN A 225 -22.99 4.68 -16.83
C ASN A 225 -23.52 6.05 -17.34
N PHE A 226 -24.48 6.67 -16.64
CA PHE A 226 -25.12 7.93 -17.03
C PHE A 226 -24.13 9.10 -17.13
N LYS A 227 -24.24 9.91 -18.20
CA LYS A 227 -23.20 10.85 -18.65
C LYS A 227 -23.57 12.32 -18.45
N VAL A 228 -22.72 13.08 -17.75
CA VAL A 228 -22.77 14.56 -17.70
C VAL A 228 -21.58 15.14 -18.49
N LYS A 229 -21.83 16.10 -19.41
CA LYS A 229 -20.83 16.67 -20.32
C LYS A 229 -20.31 18.02 -19.78
N LEU A 230 -18.99 18.20 -19.69
CA LEU A 230 -18.36 19.47 -19.30
C LEU A 230 -18.35 20.48 -20.47
N LYS A 231 -18.24 21.78 -20.19
CA LYS A 231 -18.34 22.85 -21.20
C LYS A 231 -17.07 23.04 -22.05
N LYS A 232 -15.87 22.73 -21.53
CA LYS A 232 -14.59 22.89 -22.25
C LYS A 232 -13.76 21.60 -22.44
N SER A 233 -14.29 20.44 -22.03
CA SER A 233 -13.68 19.13 -22.28
C SER A 233 -14.69 18.22 -22.98
N GLU A 234 -14.21 17.33 -23.86
CA GLU A 234 -15.07 16.35 -24.54
C GLU A 234 -15.49 15.18 -23.62
N LYS A 235 -14.98 15.11 -22.38
CA LYS A 235 -15.22 14.00 -21.45
C LYS A 235 -16.62 14.02 -20.81
N GLN A 236 -17.14 12.83 -20.52
CA GLN A 236 -18.43 12.60 -19.88
C GLN A 236 -18.24 11.82 -18.57
N PHE A 237 -18.88 12.24 -17.47
CA PHE A 237 -18.73 11.61 -16.14
C PHE A 237 -19.97 10.83 -15.71
N SER A 238 -19.74 9.85 -14.83
CA SER A 238 -20.71 8.91 -14.27
C SER A 238 -20.99 9.17 -12.80
N LEU A 239 -22.26 9.49 -12.47
CA LEU A 239 -22.69 9.69 -11.08
C LEU A 239 -23.10 8.37 -10.43
N SER A 240 -22.66 8.12 -9.20
CA SER A 240 -23.16 7.02 -8.37
C SER A 240 -23.28 7.52 -6.92
N PRO A 241 -24.48 7.53 -6.31
CA PRO A 241 -24.60 7.84 -4.89
C PRO A 241 -24.18 6.60 -4.09
N SER A 242 -23.15 6.72 -3.25
CA SER A 242 -22.84 5.71 -2.24
C SER A 242 -22.95 6.33 -0.86
N ASN A 243 -23.96 5.86 -0.11
CA ASN A 243 -24.07 6.08 1.33
C ASN A 243 -23.22 5.01 2.01
N TYR A 244 -22.09 5.40 2.58
CA TYR A 244 -21.38 4.57 3.56
C TYR A 244 -21.36 5.33 4.89
N GLU A 245 -22.15 4.84 5.84
CA GLU A 245 -21.97 5.16 7.26
C GLU A 245 -20.95 4.18 7.83
N SER A 246 -19.91 4.71 8.48
CA SER A 246 -18.96 3.91 9.25
C SER A 246 -19.34 3.95 10.73
N PHE A 247 -19.51 2.78 11.33
CA PHE A 247 -19.62 2.63 12.78
C PHE A 247 -18.24 2.32 13.34
N THR A 248 -17.87 3.00 14.43
CA THR A 248 -16.64 2.73 15.19
C THR A 248 -17.04 2.15 16.55
N ASN A 249 -16.55 0.94 16.85
CA ASN A 249 -16.66 0.32 18.17
C ASN A 249 -15.44 0.75 19.01
N ASN A 250 -15.68 1.22 20.23
CA ASN A 250 -14.68 1.86 21.10
C ASN A 250 -14.02 0.91 22.12
N GLU A 251 -13.83 -0.37 21.77
CA GLU A 251 -13.05 -1.30 22.62
C GLU A 251 -11.93 -1.91 21.79
N ILE A 252 -10.68 -1.52 22.08
CA ILE A 252 -9.49 -2.10 21.46
C ILE A 252 -9.27 -3.48 22.07
N LYS A 253 -9.54 -4.53 21.29
CA LYS A 253 -9.22 -5.92 21.63
C LYS A 253 -7.78 -6.23 21.21
N PRO A 254 -7.13 -7.24 21.80
CA PRO A 254 -5.80 -7.69 21.36
C PRO A 254 -5.73 -8.00 19.86
N LEU A 255 -6.83 -8.50 19.29
CA LEU A 255 -6.96 -8.73 17.84
C LEU A 255 -6.88 -7.44 17.01
N ASP A 256 -7.33 -6.31 17.54
CA ASP A 256 -7.28 -5.01 16.85
C ASP A 256 -5.83 -4.49 16.79
N VAL A 257 -5.03 -4.75 17.84
CA VAL A 257 -3.59 -4.43 17.88
C VAL A 257 -2.85 -5.27 16.85
N ILE A 258 -3.06 -6.59 16.83
CA ILE A 258 -2.45 -7.51 15.84
C ILE A 258 -2.89 -7.13 14.42
N SER A 259 -4.18 -6.84 14.21
CA SER A 259 -4.71 -6.44 12.91
C SER A 259 -4.11 -5.11 12.41
N SER A 260 -3.97 -4.13 13.30
CA SER A 260 -3.33 -2.85 12.97
C SER A 260 -1.86 -3.03 12.59
N TYR A 261 -1.12 -3.85 13.34
CA TYR A 261 0.28 -4.21 13.06
C TYR A 261 0.44 -4.85 11.67
N LEU A 262 -0.35 -5.89 11.37
CA LEU A 262 -0.31 -6.59 10.07
C LEU A 262 -0.78 -5.68 8.91
N THR A 263 -1.73 -4.80 9.17
CA THR A 263 -2.23 -3.83 8.17
C THR A 263 -1.17 -2.79 7.85
N ASP A 264 -0.48 -2.25 8.86
CA ASP A 264 0.61 -1.29 8.68
C ASP A 264 1.80 -1.90 7.93
N GLU A 265 2.08 -3.17 8.17
CA GLU A 265 3.09 -3.94 7.46
C GLU A 265 2.69 -4.19 5.99
N THR A 266 1.45 -4.60 5.73
CA THR A 266 0.92 -4.76 4.35
C THR A 266 0.91 -3.43 3.59
N ASN A 267 0.55 -2.34 4.28
CA ASN A 267 0.60 -0.98 3.74
C ASN A 267 2.05 -0.54 3.46
N PHE A 268 3.02 -1.00 4.24
CA PHE A 268 4.43 -0.77 3.95
C PHE A 268 4.83 -1.41 2.61
N TYR A 269 4.56 -2.71 2.42
CA TYR A 269 4.89 -3.43 1.18
C TYR A 269 4.22 -2.83 -0.08
N SER A 270 2.94 -2.48 0.01
CA SER A 270 2.22 -1.86 -1.11
C SER A 270 2.74 -0.46 -1.47
N ASN A 271 3.30 0.29 -0.52
CA ASN A 271 3.99 1.55 -0.77
C ASN A 271 5.44 1.35 -1.24
N PHE A 272 6.09 0.24 -0.86
CA PHE A 272 7.48 -0.10 -1.21
C PHE A 272 7.63 -0.68 -2.63
N ILE A 273 6.68 -1.49 -3.08
CA ILE A 273 6.68 -2.10 -4.43
C ILE A 273 6.27 -1.07 -5.51
N ASN A 274 5.60 0.03 -5.13
CA ASN A 274 5.16 1.10 -6.04
C ASN A 274 6.20 2.24 -6.21
N VAL A 275 7.49 2.01 -5.98
CA VAL A 275 8.55 3.00 -6.28
C VAL A 275 8.64 3.30 -7.79
N GLU A 276 8.02 2.47 -8.66
CA GLU A 276 7.88 2.73 -10.09
C GLU A 276 6.60 3.48 -10.51
N LYS A 277 5.73 3.90 -9.58
CA LYS A 277 4.71 4.89 -9.95
C LYS A 277 5.36 6.26 -9.96
N ASP A 278 5.63 6.77 -11.17
CA ASP A 278 6.17 8.09 -11.43
C ASP A 278 5.68 9.13 -10.40
N ASN A 279 6.56 9.48 -9.46
CA ASN A 279 6.31 10.54 -8.47
C ASN A 279 6.20 11.92 -9.13
N CYS A 280 6.43 12.02 -10.45
CA CYS A 280 6.35 13.22 -11.25
C CYS A 280 5.50 12.96 -12.49
N THR A 281 4.32 13.55 -12.54
CA THR A 281 3.51 13.62 -13.76
C THR A 281 3.85 14.90 -14.50
N PHE A 282 4.57 14.81 -15.61
CA PHE A 282 4.77 15.94 -16.52
C PHE A 282 3.52 16.13 -17.39
N LEU A 283 3.01 17.37 -17.41
CA LEU A 283 1.94 17.84 -18.27
C LEU A 283 2.55 18.67 -19.40
N ARG A 284 2.27 18.28 -20.64
CA ARG A 284 2.54 19.12 -21.82
C ARG A 284 1.43 20.15 -22.00
N LYS A 285 1.68 21.09 -22.90
CA LYS A 285 0.66 22.06 -23.35
C LYS A 285 -0.62 21.33 -23.77
N ASN A 286 -1.76 21.74 -23.22
CA ASN A 286 -3.10 21.18 -23.45
C ASN A 286 -3.34 19.75 -22.90
N GLU A 287 -2.51 19.22 -22.00
CA GLU A 287 -2.71 17.89 -21.36
C GLU A 287 -3.49 17.96 -20.03
N ARG A 288 -4.51 18.83 -19.95
CA ARG A 288 -5.33 18.98 -18.72
C ARG A 288 -5.99 17.68 -18.27
N GLU A 289 -6.36 16.81 -19.21
CA GLU A 289 -7.07 15.56 -18.92
C GLU A 289 -6.22 14.57 -18.11
N LYS A 290 -4.92 14.51 -18.40
CA LYS A 290 -3.96 13.67 -17.67
C LYS A 290 -3.91 14.02 -16.18
N ALA A 291 -4.14 15.30 -15.87
CA ALA A 291 -4.13 15.82 -14.52
C ALA A 291 -5.42 15.48 -13.76
N TYR A 292 -6.58 15.51 -14.43
CA TYR A 292 -7.84 15.06 -13.83
C TYR A 292 -7.85 13.55 -13.59
N ASP A 293 -7.30 12.75 -14.51
CA ASP A 293 -7.20 11.30 -14.33
C ASP A 293 -6.34 10.91 -13.13
N LEU A 294 -5.29 11.69 -12.85
CA LEU A 294 -4.46 11.50 -11.65
C LEU A 294 -5.28 11.69 -10.36
N PHE A 295 -6.14 12.70 -10.32
CA PHE A 295 -6.92 13.04 -9.12
C PHE A 295 -8.23 12.25 -8.98
N ASP A 296 -8.82 11.71 -10.05
CA ASP A 296 -10.13 11.03 -10.01
C ASP A 296 -10.10 9.80 -9.10
N ASN A 297 -9.02 9.02 -9.20
CA ASN A 297 -8.80 7.84 -8.37
C ASN A 297 -8.64 8.18 -6.87
N LEU A 298 -8.07 9.35 -6.58
CA LEU A 298 -7.81 9.80 -5.21
C LEU A 298 -9.07 10.40 -4.58
N LEU A 299 -9.88 11.10 -5.37
CA LEU A 299 -11.13 11.73 -4.92
C LEU A 299 -12.18 10.73 -4.41
N ARG A 300 -12.19 9.51 -4.97
CA ARG A 300 -13.13 8.45 -4.57
C ARG A 300 -12.86 7.89 -3.17
N ASN A 301 -11.61 7.92 -2.72
CA ASN A 301 -11.15 7.26 -1.49
C ASN A 301 -10.61 8.25 -0.44
N SER A 302 -10.75 9.56 -0.67
CA SER A 302 -10.19 10.61 0.18
C SER A 302 -11.24 11.24 1.09
N GLY A 303 -10.79 11.79 2.22
CA GLY A 303 -11.59 12.66 3.08
C GLY A 303 -11.63 14.10 2.56
N ASP A 304 -11.38 15.06 3.44
CA ASP A 304 -11.39 16.49 3.09
C ASP A 304 -10.24 16.85 2.15
N VAL A 305 -10.48 17.80 1.24
CA VAL A 305 -9.48 18.24 0.26
C VAL A 305 -9.02 19.65 0.61
N TRP A 306 -7.72 19.85 0.74
CA TRP A 306 -7.10 21.14 0.98
C TRP A 306 -6.27 21.55 -0.23
N ILE A 307 -6.53 22.75 -0.74
CA ILE A 307 -5.88 23.29 -1.91
C ILE A 307 -5.21 24.60 -1.51
N PHE A 308 -3.91 24.69 -1.68
CA PHE A 308 -3.14 25.91 -1.50
C PHE A 308 -2.75 26.41 -2.89
N ASP A 309 -3.37 27.50 -3.33
CA ASP A 309 -3.02 28.14 -4.60
C ASP A 309 -3.15 29.67 -4.47
N PRO A 310 -2.02 30.39 -4.41
CA PRO A 310 -2.04 31.83 -4.16
C PRO A 310 -2.75 32.62 -5.26
N TYR A 311 -2.80 32.06 -6.48
CA TYR A 311 -3.31 32.70 -7.68
C TYR A 311 -4.65 32.13 -8.13
N PHE A 312 -5.37 31.46 -7.22
CA PHE A 312 -6.57 30.69 -7.57
C PHE A 312 -7.59 31.50 -8.37
N PHE A 313 -7.80 32.79 -8.05
CA PHE A 313 -8.75 33.68 -8.74
C PHE A 313 -8.06 34.70 -9.67
N ASP A 314 -7.55 34.26 -10.82
CA ASP A 314 -6.99 35.15 -11.85
C ASP A 314 -8.04 35.54 -12.91
N GLU A 315 -7.93 36.76 -13.46
CA GLU A 315 -8.99 37.49 -14.20
C GLU A 315 -9.45 36.82 -15.51
N ASN A 316 -8.77 35.77 -15.99
CA ASN A 316 -9.06 35.09 -17.26
C ASN A 316 -9.40 33.58 -17.13
N SER A 317 -9.64 33.08 -15.92
CA SER A 317 -9.65 31.64 -15.66
C SER A 317 -10.97 31.06 -15.14
N PHE A 318 -12.06 31.85 -15.16
CA PHE A 318 -13.38 31.45 -14.65
C PHE A 318 -13.85 30.07 -15.12
N GLY A 319 -13.73 29.79 -16.43
CA GLY A 319 -14.13 28.49 -16.98
C GLY A 319 -13.28 27.32 -16.47
N VAL A 320 -11.99 27.53 -16.25
CA VAL A 320 -11.06 26.50 -15.76
C VAL A 320 -11.31 26.22 -14.29
N ILE A 321 -11.48 27.27 -13.49
CA ILE A 321 -11.82 27.17 -12.07
C ILE A 321 -13.16 26.45 -11.90
N THR A 322 -14.16 26.79 -12.71
CA THR A 322 -15.49 26.14 -12.64
C THR A 322 -15.41 24.66 -13.00
N ASP A 323 -14.72 24.30 -14.09
CA ASP A 323 -14.54 22.90 -14.49
C ASP A 323 -13.77 22.11 -13.41
N PHE A 324 -12.74 22.72 -12.82
CA PHE A 324 -11.96 22.13 -11.74
C PHE A 324 -12.80 21.93 -10.48
N LEU A 325 -13.57 22.93 -10.04
CA LEU A 325 -14.43 22.80 -8.87
C LEU A 325 -15.54 21.76 -9.09
N MET A 326 -16.14 21.71 -10.27
CA MET A 326 -17.11 20.67 -10.62
C MET A 326 -16.53 19.27 -10.49
N PHE A 327 -15.27 19.08 -10.91
CA PHE A 327 -14.58 17.80 -10.80
C PHE A 327 -14.37 17.39 -9.32
N PHE A 328 -13.96 18.32 -8.45
CA PHE A 328 -13.72 18.06 -7.03
C PHE A 328 -14.99 17.93 -6.19
N ILE A 329 -16.13 18.44 -6.64
CA ILE A 329 -17.40 18.40 -5.89
C ILE A 329 -18.09 17.04 -5.95
N ASN A 330 -17.62 16.14 -6.81
CA ASN A 330 -18.16 14.78 -6.94
C ASN A 330 -17.96 13.87 -5.71
N ASN A 331 -17.23 14.31 -4.68
CA ASN A 331 -17.16 13.62 -3.39
C ASN A 331 -17.92 14.40 -2.29
N ASN A 332 -18.37 13.72 -1.24
CA ASN A 332 -19.22 14.34 -0.20
C ASN A 332 -18.47 15.13 0.88
N HIS A 333 -17.13 15.21 0.78
CA HIS A 333 -16.24 15.80 1.79
C HIS A 333 -16.14 17.33 1.67
N ARG A 334 -15.54 17.99 2.67
CA ARG A 334 -15.30 19.43 2.60
C ARG A 334 -14.09 19.73 1.72
N LYS A 335 -14.11 20.89 1.08
CA LYS A 335 -13.01 21.40 0.28
C LYS A 335 -12.61 22.76 0.82
N HIS A 336 -11.32 22.93 1.05
CA HIS A 336 -10.74 24.16 1.55
C HIS A 336 -9.79 24.69 0.49
N ILE A 337 -10.05 25.89 -0.02
CA ILE A 337 -9.24 26.53 -1.05
C ILE A 337 -8.62 27.77 -0.45
N VAL A 338 -7.32 27.70 -0.19
CA VAL A 338 -6.52 28.73 0.42
C VAL A 338 -5.84 29.54 -0.69
N PHE A 339 -6.12 30.84 -0.73
CA PHE A 339 -5.55 31.79 -1.69
C PHE A 339 -4.90 32.97 -0.96
N SER A 340 -4.05 33.74 -1.64
CA SER A 340 -3.38 34.88 -1.02
C SER A 340 -4.04 36.18 -1.44
N LYS A 341 -4.42 37.01 -0.46
CA LYS A 341 -5.00 38.35 -0.68
C LYS A 341 -4.14 39.29 -1.52
N TYR A 342 -2.84 39.00 -1.64
CA TYR A 342 -1.90 39.82 -2.39
C TYR A 342 -1.92 39.55 -3.89
N PHE A 343 -2.45 38.41 -4.31
CA PHE A 343 -2.42 37.98 -5.70
C PHE A 343 -3.82 37.75 -6.29
N SER A 344 -4.83 37.53 -5.45
CA SER A 344 -6.19 37.22 -5.89
C SER A 344 -7.23 37.82 -4.94
N SER A 345 -8.47 37.98 -5.42
CA SER A 345 -9.60 38.52 -4.66
C SER A 345 -10.86 37.71 -4.90
N PHE A 346 -11.40 37.10 -3.84
CA PHE A 346 -12.64 36.33 -3.89
C PHE A 346 -13.83 37.20 -4.30
N GLU A 347 -13.95 38.42 -3.76
CA GLU A 347 -15.06 39.32 -4.08
C GLU A 347 -15.04 39.75 -5.56
N ASN A 348 -13.87 39.99 -6.13
CA ASN A 348 -13.77 40.31 -7.56
C ASN A 348 -14.25 39.13 -8.42
N PHE A 349 -13.83 37.91 -8.07
CA PHE A 349 -14.30 36.70 -8.74
C PHE A 349 -15.82 36.53 -8.62
N LYS A 350 -16.36 36.66 -7.41
CA LYS A 350 -17.79 36.51 -7.13
C LYS A 350 -18.64 37.53 -7.90
N ASN A 351 -18.16 38.77 -8.01
CA ASN A 351 -18.84 39.84 -8.74
C ASN A 351 -18.82 39.65 -10.27
N GLN A 352 -17.91 38.83 -10.81
CA GLN A 352 -17.89 38.48 -12.23
C GLN A 352 -18.93 37.41 -12.61
N LEU A 353 -19.49 36.70 -11.62
CA LEU A 353 -20.44 35.63 -11.85
C LEU A 353 -21.79 36.19 -12.28
N ASN A 354 -22.34 35.66 -13.37
CA ASN A 354 -23.71 35.98 -13.76
C ASN A 354 -24.73 35.17 -12.93
N SER A 355 -26.00 35.57 -13.01
CA SER A 355 -27.09 34.96 -12.22
C SER A 355 -27.24 33.45 -12.44
N SER A 356 -26.91 32.95 -13.65
CA SER A 356 -26.98 31.52 -13.96
C SER A 356 -25.81 30.73 -13.38
N GLU A 357 -24.63 31.33 -13.29
CA GLU A 357 -23.43 30.74 -12.67
C GLU A 357 -23.58 30.70 -11.14
N LEU A 358 -24.10 31.77 -10.54
CA LEU A 358 -24.41 31.78 -9.11
C LEU A 358 -25.47 30.73 -8.74
N ALA A 359 -26.52 30.57 -9.55
CA ALA A 359 -27.51 29.52 -9.35
C ALA A 359 -26.89 28.12 -9.49
N PHE A 360 -26.01 27.93 -10.48
CA PHE A 360 -25.25 26.69 -10.67
C PHE A 360 -24.41 26.32 -9.44
N PHE A 361 -23.68 27.28 -8.85
CA PHE A 361 -22.92 27.04 -7.63
C PHE A 361 -23.82 26.64 -6.45
N LYS A 362 -25.00 27.25 -6.31
CA LYS A 362 -25.97 26.90 -5.25
C LYS A 362 -26.52 25.48 -5.39
N ASP A 363 -26.85 25.04 -6.59
CA ASP A 363 -27.55 23.77 -6.83
C ASP A 363 -26.62 22.53 -6.77
N PHE A 364 -25.31 22.71 -7.00
CA PHE A 364 -24.36 21.59 -7.13
C PHE A 364 -23.53 21.29 -5.86
N GLY A 365 -23.92 21.77 -4.67
CA GLY A 365 -23.27 21.35 -3.42
C GLY A 365 -21.99 22.12 -3.04
N PHE A 366 -21.79 23.31 -3.60
CA PHE A 366 -20.69 24.20 -3.23
C PHE A 366 -20.78 24.77 -1.81
N SER A 367 -21.85 24.48 -1.06
CA SER A 367 -21.95 24.80 0.37
C SER A 367 -20.87 24.13 1.24
N LYS A 368 -20.20 23.10 0.69
CA LYS A 368 -19.08 22.36 1.30
C LYS A 368 -17.71 22.85 0.84
N VAL A 369 -17.64 23.97 0.11
CA VAL A 369 -16.39 24.59 -0.33
C VAL A 369 -16.17 25.86 0.48
N ASP A 370 -15.09 25.89 1.23
CA ASP A 370 -14.62 27.04 1.99
C ASP A 370 -13.48 27.70 1.22
N PHE A 371 -13.62 28.98 0.90
CA PHE A 371 -12.55 29.79 0.31
C PHE A 371 -11.87 30.58 1.42
N ILE A 372 -10.58 30.35 1.65
CA ILE A 372 -9.84 30.87 2.79
C ILE A 372 -8.82 31.89 2.27
N GLU A 373 -8.95 33.14 2.70
CA GLU A 373 -8.00 34.18 2.32
C GLU A 373 -6.84 34.22 3.31
N SER A 374 -5.66 33.83 2.86
CA SER A 374 -4.44 33.90 3.65
C SER A 374 -3.93 35.35 3.75
N PRO A 375 -3.52 35.78 4.96
CA PRO A 375 -2.86 37.06 5.15
C PRO A 375 -1.40 37.04 4.70
N GLU A 376 -0.84 35.87 4.38
CA GLU A 376 0.57 35.67 4.02
C GLU A 376 0.79 35.62 2.50
N ARG A 377 2.04 35.92 2.10
CA ARG A 377 2.50 35.69 0.72
C ARG A 377 3.11 34.30 0.63
N PHE A 378 2.45 33.42 -0.10
CA PHE A 378 3.00 32.13 -0.51
C PHE A 378 2.95 32.02 -2.04
N HIS A 379 3.80 31.17 -2.61
CA HIS A 379 3.91 31.00 -4.07
C HIS A 379 3.76 29.56 -4.52
N ASP A 380 4.17 28.61 -3.70
CA ASP A 380 4.04 27.19 -4.00
C ASP A 380 2.59 26.74 -3.91
N ARG A 381 2.25 25.75 -4.74
CA ARG A 381 0.89 25.24 -4.86
C ARG A 381 0.83 23.79 -4.44
N PHE A 382 -0.18 23.47 -3.64
CA PHE A 382 -0.36 22.12 -3.11
C PHE A 382 -1.81 21.68 -3.17
N ILE A 383 -2.02 20.37 -3.35
CA ILE A 383 -3.30 19.71 -3.12
C ILE A 383 -3.06 18.59 -2.13
N PHE A 384 -3.80 18.60 -1.02
CA PHE A 384 -3.80 17.55 -0.01
C PHE A 384 -5.17 16.89 0.08
N PHE A 385 -5.16 15.57 0.22
CA PHE A 385 -6.30 14.72 0.49
C PHE A 385 -6.14 14.18 1.90
N VAL A 386 -7.01 14.62 2.81
CA VAL A 386 -6.89 14.42 4.26
C VAL A 386 -8.01 13.51 4.75
N SER A 387 -7.63 12.35 5.27
CA SER A 387 -8.53 11.41 5.94
C SER A 387 -8.08 11.19 7.38
N LYS A 388 -8.88 10.52 8.22
CA LYS A 388 -8.55 10.30 9.65
C LYS A 388 -7.16 9.70 9.88
N ASN A 389 -6.72 8.81 8.98
CA ASN A 389 -5.49 8.03 9.18
C ASN A 389 -4.42 8.31 8.12
N LYS A 390 -4.65 9.23 7.17
CA LYS A 390 -3.76 9.43 6.03
C LYS A 390 -3.87 10.82 5.41
N ILE A 391 -2.73 11.43 5.12
CA ILE A 391 -2.59 12.62 4.27
C ILE A 391 -1.81 12.24 3.00
N GLU A 392 -2.44 12.42 1.84
CA GLU A 392 -1.78 12.35 0.54
C GLU A 392 -1.68 13.74 -0.08
N GLY A 393 -0.52 14.09 -0.64
CA GLY A 393 -0.24 15.46 -1.06
C GLY A 393 0.49 15.51 -2.40
N PHE A 394 0.23 16.59 -3.15
CA PHE A 394 0.85 16.86 -4.44
C PHE A 394 1.30 18.31 -4.49
N GLN A 395 2.52 18.55 -4.99
CA GLN A 395 2.98 19.87 -5.37
C GLN A 395 2.67 20.12 -6.84
N LEU A 396 2.15 21.30 -7.16
CA LEU A 396 1.83 21.71 -8.52
C LEU A 396 2.84 22.74 -9.02
N GLY A 397 3.41 22.51 -10.21
CA GLY A 397 4.29 23.47 -10.88
C GLY A 397 3.57 24.65 -11.53
N THR A 398 2.24 24.64 -11.56
CA THR A 398 1.41 25.74 -12.06
C THR A 398 0.17 25.91 -11.20
N SER A 399 -0.45 27.09 -11.26
CA SER A 399 -1.74 27.33 -10.62
C SER A 399 -2.84 26.51 -11.30
N ILE A 400 -3.85 26.14 -10.52
CA ILE A 400 -5.05 25.44 -10.96
C ILE A 400 -5.75 26.21 -12.08
N ASN A 401 -5.68 27.53 -12.03
CA ASN A 401 -6.29 28.42 -13.00
C ASN A 401 -5.74 28.27 -14.44
N SER A 402 -4.56 27.67 -14.58
CA SER A 402 -3.79 27.49 -15.82
C SER A 402 -3.38 26.02 -16.02
N PHE A 403 -4.01 25.13 -15.26
CA PHE A 403 -3.64 23.73 -15.20
C PHE A 403 -3.82 23.04 -16.55
N GLY A 404 -2.77 22.37 -17.02
CA GLY A 404 -2.74 21.71 -18.32
C GLY A 404 -2.78 22.64 -19.53
N GLU A 405 -2.76 23.97 -19.38
CA GLU A 405 -2.63 24.91 -20.52
C GLU A 405 -1.18 25.11 -20.92
N ASN A 406 -0.26 24.97 -19.97
CA ASN A 406 1.18 25.16 -20.14
C ASN A 406 1.95 23.93 -19.65
N TYR A 407 3.23 23.86 -20.01
CA TYR A 407 4.15 22.86 -19.48
C TYR A 407 4.26 23.00 -17.97
N SER A 408 3.96 21.93 -17.24
CA SER A 408 4.00 21.92 -15.78
C SER A 408 4.23 20.50 -15.28
N ASN A 409 4.62 20.38 -14.01
CA ASN A 409 4.75 19.11 -13.33
C ASN A 409 3.75 19.02 -12.17
N ILE A 410 3.36 17.80 -11.86
CA ILE A 410 2.66 17.45 -10.63
C ILE A 410 3.56 16.44 -9.93
N ILE A 411 4.03 16.79 -8.74
CA ILE A 411 4.92 15.94 -7.96
C ILE A 411 4.12 15.36 -6.79
N LYS A 412 4.04 14.04 -6.69
CA LYS A 412 3.50 13.37 -5.51
C LYS A 412 4.50 13.52 -4.36
N LEU A 413 4.03 14.03 -3.24
CA LEU A 413 4.85 14.19 -2.03
C LEU A 413 4.93 12.86 -1.28
N SER A 414 6.08 12.63 -0.63
CA SER A 414 6.22 11.51 0.30
C SER A 414 5.29 11.70 1.51
N PRO A 415 4.85 10.62 2.18
CA PRO A 415 3.98 10.75 3.36
C PRO A 415 4.52 11.67 4.44
N PHE A 416 5.84 11.67 4.68
CA PHE A 416 6.49 12.60 5.61
C PHE A 416 6.34 14.05 5.16
N CYS A 417 6.69 14.36 3.90
CA CYS A 417 6.56 15.72 3.36
C CYS A 417 5.11 16.18 3.37
N CYS A 418 4.14 15.29 3.12
CA CYS A 418 2.72 15.61 3.24
C CYS A 418 2.38 16.12 4.64
N HIS A 419 2.72 15.37 5.69
CA HIS A 419 2.40 15.76 7.07
C HIS A 419 3.15 17.03 7.49
N TYR A 420 4.44 17.11 7.19
CA TYR A 420 5.28 18.24 7.59
C TYR A 420 4.83 19.54 6.92
N ILE A 421 4.69 19.55 5.59
CA ILE A 421 4.30 20.74 4.84
C ILE A 421 2.85 21.12 5.18
N PHE A 422 1.93 20.14 5.22
CA PHE A 422 0.54 20.44 5.56
C PHE A 422 0.41 21.08 6.95
N LYS A 423 1.14 20.58 7.96
CA LYS A 423 1.17 21.18 9.29
C LYS A 423 1.63 22.64 9.26
N ILE A 424 2.75 22.93 8.60
CA ILE A 424 3.26 24.31 8.47
C ILE A 424 2.23 25.21 7.79
N LEU A 425 1.63 24.74 6.69
CA LEU A 425 0.62 25.53 5.96
C LEU A 425 -0.62 25.78 6.82
N MET A 426 -1.04 24.81 7.62
CA MET A 426 -2.18 24.97 8.55
C MET A 426 -1.87 25.96 9.69
N GLU A 427 -0.64 25.97 10.19
CA GLU A 427 -0.22 26.86 11.29
C GLU A 427 0.07 28.29 10.81
N ASP A 428 0.72 28.44 9.65
CA ASP A 428 1.29 29.72 9.22
C ASP A 428 0.48 30.42 8.11
N ILE A 429 -0.25 29.67 7.28
CA ILE A 429 -0.90 30.19 6.06
C ILE A 429 -2.42 30.24 6.19
N VAL A 430 -3.04 29.23 6.78
CA VAL A 430 -4.50 29.16 6.94
C VAL A 430 -4.97 30.21 7.95
N SER A 431 -6.02 30.95 7.59
CA SER A 431 -6.59 32.00 8.42
C SER A 431 -8.06 31.71 8.74
N GLU A 432 -8.64 32.52 9.63
CA GLU A 432 -10.07 32.49 9.94
C GLU A 432 -10.92 33.29 8.93
N ASN A 433 -10.31 33.93 7.92
CA ASN A 433 -11.02 34.71 6.90
C ASN A 433 -11.61 33.78 5.83
N ILE A 434 -12.79 33.25 6.09
CA ILE A 434 -13.47 32.25 5.28
C ILE A 434 -14.66 32.86 4.53
N PHE A 435 -14.70 32.62 3.22
CA PHE A 435 -15.76 33.04 2.31
C PHE A 435 -16.49 31.81 1.74
N LYS A 436 -17.77 32.02 1.44
CA LYS A 436 -18.57 31.05 0.69
C LYS A 436 -19.18 31.72 -0.52
N ILE A 437 -19.23 30.98 -1.62
CA ILE A 437 -19.81 31.45 -2.88
C ILE A 437 -21.33 31.60 -2.79
N CYS A 438 -21.96 30.86 -1.88
CA CYS A 438 -23.41 30.78 -1.71
C CYS A 438 -23.97 31.69 -0.61
N ASP A 439 -23.11 32.24 0.25
CA ASP A 439 -23.45 33.28 1.24
C ASP A 439 -23.38 34.65 0.56
#